data_AF-A0A4R6LEY0-F1
#
_entry.id   AF-A0A4R6LEY0-F1
#
_cell.length_a   1.000
_cell.length_b   1.000
_cell.length_c   1.000
_cell.angle_alpha   90.00
_cell.angle_beta   90.00
_cell.angle_gamma   90.00
#
_symmetry.space_group_name_H-M   'P 1'
#
loop_
_entity.id
_entity.type
_entity.pdbx_description
1 polymer ?
#
loop_
_entity_poly.entity_id
_entity_poly.type
_entity_poly.pdbx_seq_one_letter_code
_entity_poly.pdbx_strand_id
1 'polypeptide(L)'
;MIKKFLLLSLVASQLMVSCSSEDSPETDPTKELTLEEEIANIVKQPYSNLTPAQQKLKLETEANDMLVQLDKSKSSGAIEAIENLGRLFSLKHIDLFDGKSDNGVSEVLNISGVYGIYTWNNAQKIWVKTASTTELKFVFPAKASETTNTATLSSKSTSSDLKFSNIDTYGSWYYDGETDEYITTPSVQDWFYLPTSVDAVLTINGSTAATLASTSKYAKNKSPEEYAYKVTLNDGYTWEMSGKKATQSTSKASFTYNAKNLIEFNVGSTADIDALINTPELTKYQGKANGLVRILDNFVIVANTDLVATAADDAALDNSVVYPTYPAYDNANSNFKAYYTAVNSYNQKYSAGSAANFNKNSKLILVSKKDGTKIADIVVHSEKSTDSYTFYLPEWYNGYWQSTDEGEQFTEAYYDEVYYLKFNDNTEVAMSVYFSEGFDNLNTKFEDFYTSFNK
;
A
#
# COMPACT_ATOMS: atom_id res chain seq x y z
N MET A 1 -20.67 2.78 -2.40
CA MET A 1 -19.22 3.07 -2.26
C MET A 1 -18.33 2.20 -3.17
N ILE A 2 -18.77 0.98 -3.55
CA ILE A 2 -18.07 0.03 -4.45
C ILE A 2 -17.35 0.65 -5.68
N LYS A 3 -17.89 1.73 -6.29
CA LYS A 3 -17.19 2.53 -7.34
C LYS A 3 -15.72 2.81 -7.01
N LYS A 4 -15.39 3.07 -5.73
CA LYS A 4 -14.07 3.47 -5.26
C LYS A 4 -13.22 2.30 -4.75
N PHE A 5 -13.49 1.06 -5.16
CA PHE A 5 -12.77 -0.10 -4.60
C PHE A 5 -12.20 -1.10 -5.60
N LEU A 6 -12.70 -1.30 -6.83
CA LEU A 6 -12.12 -2.36 -7.68
C LEU A 6 -10.79 -1.97 -8.36
N LEU A 7 -10.72 -0.82 -9.05
CA LEU A 7 -9.42 -0.31 -9.52
C LEU A 7 -8.65 0.38 -8.39
N LEU A 8 -9.35 0.98 -7.42
CA LEU A 8 -8.71 1.56 -6.23
C LEU A 8 -8.15 0.50 -5.25
N SER A 9 -8.61 -0.76 -5.21
CA SER A 9 -7.89 -1.85 -4.51
C SER A 9 -6.94 -2.61 -5.44
N LEU A 10 -6.70 -2.11 -6.65
CA LEU A 10 -5.52 -2.42 -7.45
C LEU A 10 -4.44 -1.32 -7.37
N VAL A 11 -4.84 -0.06 -7.09
CA VAL A 11 -3.95 1.12 -7.09
C VAL A 11 -3.72 1.70 -5.68
N ALA A 12 -4.77 1.94 -4.88
CA ALA A 12 -4.62 2.38 -3.49
C ALA A 12 -4.36 1.22 -2.50
N SER A 13 -4.49 -0.04 -2.93
CA SER A 13 -3.80 -1.16 -2.27
C SER A 13 -2.27 -0.99 -2.31
N GLN A 14 -1.74 -0.26 -3.30
CA GLN A 14 -0.33 0.15 -3.39
C GLN A 14 -0.04 1.44 -2.58
N LEU A 15 -1.03 2.03 -1.91
CA LEU A 15 -0.89 3.30 -1.15
C LEU A 15 -1.33 3.21 0.32
N MET A 16 -1.96 2.11 0.76
CA MET A 16 -2.43 1.95 2.15
C MET A 16 -2.02 0.61 2.81
N VAL A 17 -1.26 -0.25 2.14
CA VAL A 17 -0.72 -1.49 2.74
C VAL A 17 0.73 -1.76 2.29
N SER A 18 1.63 -1.81 3.28
CA SER A 18 2.95 -2.47 3.28
C SER A 18 4.06 -1.97 2.33
N CYS A 19 5.28 -2.12 2.85
CA CYS A 19 6.56 -2.04 2.15
C CYS A 19 6.62 -2.89 0.86
N SER A 20 7.52 -2.48 -0.04
CA SER A 20 7.59 -2.90 -1.45
C SER A 20 9.03 -2.80 -2.06
N SER A 21 9.47 -3.45 -3.16
CA SER A 21 9.19 -4.82 -3.69
C SER A 21 9.82 -5.10 -5.11
N GLU A 22 10.59 -6.20 -5.30
CA GLU A 22 11.31 -6.80 -6.49
C GLU A 22 10.54 -7.34 -7.75
N ASP A 23 10.87 -8.46 -8.46
CA ASP A 23 11.94 -8.84 -9.46
C ASP A 23 11.53 -10.22 -10.13
N SER A 24 12.07 -10.79 -11.26
CA SER A 24 13.26 -10.53 -12.12
C SER A 24 13.18 -11.07 -13.59
N PRO A 25 13.87 -10.48 -14.61
CA PRO A 25 14.90 -11.28 -15.36
C PRO A 25 16.16 -10.46 -15.79
N GLU A 26 17.27 -11.01 -16.35
CA GLU A 26 17.51 -12.33 -17.01
C GLU A 26 18.99 -12.83 -16.90
N THR A 27 19.27 -13.99 -16.26
CA THR A 27 20.57 -14.73 -16.36
C THR A 27 20.45 -16.22 -16.03
N ASP A 28 21.15 -17.07 -16.79
CA ASP A 28 21.46 -18.53 -16.66
C ASP A 28 20.36 -19.47 -16.02
N PRO A 29 19.72 -20.40 -16.77
CA PRO A 29 18.34 -20.86 -16.47
C PRO A 29 18.11 -21.86 -15.32
N THR A 30 18.99 -21.94 -14.30
CA THR A 30 18.98 -23.08 -13.35
C THR A 30 18.85 -22.75 -11.86
N LYS A 31 18.88 -21.48 -11.44
CA LYS A 31 18.59 -21.08 -10.04
C LYS A 31 18.00 -19.67 -9.99
N GLU A 32 16.78 -19.54 -9.46
CA GLU A 32 16.25 -18.24 -9.02
C GLU A 32 17.07 -17.71 -7.84
N LEU A 33 17.29 -16.39 -7.81
CA LEU A 33 17.94 -15.70 -6.70
C LEU A 33 16.93 -15.43 -5.58
N THR A 34 17.39 -15.34 -4.34
CA THR A 34 16.59 -14.74 -3.26
C THR A 34 16.69 -13.21 -3.32
N LEU A 35 15.75 -12.57 -2.65
CA LEU A 35 15.68 -11.13 -2.43
C LEU A 35 16.98 -10.53 -1.87
N GLU A 36 17.61 -11.24 -0.95
CA GLU A 36 18.90 -10.87 -0.37
C GLU A 36 20.03 -10.98 -1.41
N GLU A 37 19.94 -11.95 -2.33
CA GLU A 37 20.90 -12.13 -3.42
C GLU A 37 20.73 -11.04 -4.51
N GLU A 38 19.50 -10.70 -4.92
CA GLU A 38 19.23 -9.63 -5.91
C GLU A 38 19.54 -8.24 -5.33
N ILE A 39 19.03 -7.88 -4.14
CA ILE A 39 19.44 -6.65 -3.42
C ILE A 39 20.97 -6.59 -3.29
N ALA A 40 21.62 -7.64 -2.80
CA ALA A 40 23.07 -7.61 -2.61
C ALA A 40 23.85 -7.53 -3.94
N ASN A 41 23.26 -7.88 -5.08
CA ASN A 41 23.89 -7.68 -6.39
C ASN A 41 23.66 -6.26 -6.92
N ILE A 42 22.45 -5.71 -6.78
CA ILE A 42 22.16 -4.33 -7.17
C ILE A 42 22.95 -3.31 -6.33
N VAL A 43 23.09 -3.53 -5.01
CA VAL A 43 23.87 -2.66 -4.12
C VAL A 43 25.35 -2.55 -4.53
N LYS A 44 25.89 -3.56 -5.25
CA LYS A 44 27.28 -3.59 -5.77
C LYS A 44 27.43 -2.93 -7.15
N GLN A 45 26.35 -2.55 -7.82
CA GLN A 45 26.46 -1.92 -9.15
C GLN A 45 27.24 -0.60 -9.08
N PRO A 46 28.03 -0.26 -10.12
CA PRO A 46 28.65 1.05 -10.22
C PRO A 46 27.57 2.13 -10.31
N TYR A 47 27.90 3.36 -9.90
CA TYR A 47 27.04 4.49 -10.26
C TYR A 47 27.13 4.77 -11.76
N SER A 48 26.07 5.39 -12.30
CA SER A 48 26.05 5.88 -13.67
C SER A 48 27.07 7.00 -13.89
N ASN A 49 27.45 7.21 -15.15
CA ASN A 49 28.27 8.35 -15.59
C ASN A 49 27.40 9.51 -16.11
N LEU A 50 26.07 9.39 -16.06
CA LEU A 50 25.14 10.46 -16.42
C LEU A 50 25.02 11.48 -15.28
N THR A 51 24.96 12.77 -15.64
CA THR A 51 24.67 13.86 -14.70
C THR A 51 23.24 13.76 -14.13
N PRO A 52 22.94 14.36 -12.96
CA PRO A 52 21.60 14.38 -12.39
C PRO A 52 20.52 14.88 -13.37
N ALA A 53 20.82 15.92 -14.17
CA ALA A 53 19.90 16.44 -15.18
C ALA A 53 19.62 15.45 -16.33
N GLN A 54 20.60 14.64 -16.75
CA GLN A 54 20.41 13.60 -17.75
C GLN A 54 19.61 12.42 -17.20
N GLN A 55 19.82 12.06 -15.93
CA GLN A 55 19.04 11.04 -15.24
C GLN A 55 17.57 11.46 -15.08
N LYS A 56 17.33 12.72 -14.72
CA LYS A 56 16.00 13.33 -14.64
C LYS A 56 15.24 13.21 -15.97
N LEU A 57 15.84 13.62 -17.09
CA LEU A 57 15.22 13.50 -18.42
C LEU A 57 14.89 12.04 -18.80
N LYS A 58 15.71 11.08 -18.38
CA LYS A 58 15.44 9.64 -18.57
C LYS A 58 14.23 9.17 -17.75
N LEU A 59 14.18 9.53 -16.46
CA LEU A 59 13.05 9.25 -15.56
C LEU A 59 11.74 9.84 -16.11
N GLU A 60 11.75 11.10 -16.54
CA GLU A 60 10.60 11.77 -17.15
C GLU A 60 10.12 11.05 -18.42
N THR A 61 11.04 10.71 -19.34
CA THR A 61 10.70 10.04 -20.61
C THR A 61 10.01 8.71 -20.37
N GLU A 62 10.59 7.88 -19.49
CA GLU A 62 10.13 6.51 -19.29
C GLU A 62 8.86 6.45 -18.42
N ALA A 63 8.70 7.38 -17.46
CA ALA A 63 7.43 7.52 -16.73
C ALA A 63 6.28 7.98 -17.65
N ASN A 64 6.56 8.80 -18.67
CA ASN A 64 5.60 9.13 -19.72
C ASN A 64 5.25 7.90 -20.58
N ASP A 65 6.22 7.08 -20.98
CA ASP A 65 5.98 5.82 -21.71
C ASP A 65 5.13 4.83 -20.90
N MET A 66 5.34 4.75 -19.58
CA MET A 66 4.49 3.97 -18.68
C MET A 66 3.05 4.48 -18.69
N LEU A 67 2.83 5.79 -18.53
CA LEU A 67 1.49 6.37 -18.60
C LEU A 67 0.80 6.12 -19.95
N VAL A 68 1.55 6.12 -21.07
CA VAL A 68 1.01 5.75 -22.39
C VAL A 68 0.62 4.26 -22.46
N GLN A 69 1.22 3.38 -21.66
CA GLN A 69 0.74 2.00 -21.53
C GLN A 69 -0.42 1.89 -20.55
N LEU A 70 -0.47 2.68 -19.47
CA LEU A 70 -1.58 2.70 -18.52
C LEU A 70 -2.87 3.22 -19.17
N ASP A 71 -2.81 4.34 -19.89
CA ASP A 71 -3.95 5.06 -20.48
C ASP A 71 -4.85 4.18 -21.36
N LYS A 72 -4.28 3.19 -22.06
CA LYS A 72 -5.03 2.27 -22.93
C LYS A 72 -6.06 1.43 -22.17
N SER A 73 -5.87 1.18 -20.87
CA SER A 73 -6.81 0.42 -20.02
C SER A 73 -8.17 1.08 -19.90
N LYS A 74 -8.26 2.41 -20.10
CA LYS A 74 -9.52 3.17 -20.19
C LYS A 74 -10.44 2.70 -21.32
N SER A 75 -9.90 1.96 -22.30
CA SER A 75 -10.64 1.37 -23.42
C SER A 75 -10.96 -0.12 -23.24
N SER A 76 -10.61 -0.71 -22.10
CA SER A 76 -10.80 -2.14 -21.82
C SER A 76 -12.28 -2.49 -21.64
N GLY A 77 -12.86 -3.18 -22.62
CA GLY A 77 -14.20 -3.75 -22.50
C GLY A 77 -14.33 -4.80 -21.38
N ALA A 78 -13.21 -5.40 -20.95
CA ALA A 78 -13.19 -6.31 -19.81
C ALA A 78 -13.35 -5.56 -18.48
N ILE A 79 -12.65 -4.43 -18.29
CA ILE A 79 -12.79 -3.57 -17.11
C ILE A 79 -14.22 -2.99 -17.05
N GLU A 80 -14.72 -2.41 -18.15
CA GLU A 80 -16.07 -1.84 -18.22
C GLU A 80 -17.16 -2.87 -17.85
N ALA A 81 -16.99 -4.15 -18.24
CA ALA A 81 -17.89 -5.22 -17.85
C ALA A 81 -17.81 -5.59 -16.36
N ILE A 82 -16.61 -5.61 -15.76
CA ILE A 82 -16.43 -5.86 -14.32
C ILE A 82 -17.03 -4.70 -13.50
N GLU A 83 -16.81 -3.46 -13.92
CA GLU A 83 -17.42 -2.26 -13.34
C GLU A 83 -18.96 -2.31 -13.45
N ASN A 84 -19.49 -2.69 -14.62
CA ASN A 84 -20.93 -2.81 -14.81
C ASN A 84 -21.53 -3.91 -13.94
N LEU A 85 -20.86 -5.06 -13.79
CA LEU A 85 -21.27 -6.12 -12.87
C LEU A 85 -21.34 -5.61 -11.42
N GLY A 86 -20.32 -4.88 -10.94
CA GLY A 86 -20.31 -4.22 -9.64
C GLY A 86 -21.45 -3.21 -9.45
N ARG A 87 -21.79 -2.45 -10.51
CA ARG A 87 -22.95 -1.55 -10.54
C ARG A 87 -24.27 -2.31 -10.45
N LEU A 88 -24.40 -3.47 -11.09
CA LEU A 88 -25.63 -4.29 -11.05
C LEU A 88 -25.87 -4.93 -9.68
N PHE A 89 -24.82 -5.44 -9.01
CA PHE A 89 -24.90 -5.83 -7.60
C PHE A 89 -25.29 -4.64 -6.69
N SER A 90 -24.75 -3.44 -6.97
CA SER A 90 -25.10 -2.21 -6.24
C SER A 90 -26.55 -1.74 -6.45
N LEU A 91 -27.19 -2.10 -7.59
CA LEU A 91 -28.59 -1.79 -7.87
C LEU A 91 -29.55 -2.81 -7.26
N LYS A 92 -29.17 -4.09 -7.29
CA LYS A 92 -29.90 -5.15 -6.60
C LYS A 92 -28.91 -6.15 -6.04
N HIS A 93 -28.74 -6.13 -4.72
CA HIS A 93 -27.93 -7.11 -4.01
C HIS A 93 -28.44 -8.54 -4.32
N ILE A 94 -27.49 -9.48 -4.41
CA ILE A 94 -27.79 -10.90 -4.54
C ILE A 94 -27.40 -11.56 -3.23
N ASP A 95 -28.39 -12.07 -2.51
CA ASP A 95 -28.11 -13.07 -1.51
C ASP A 95 -27.65 -14.36 -2.21
N LEU A 96 -26.34 -14.62 -2.12
CA LEU A 96 -25.71 -15.79 -2.71
C LEU A 96 -25.97 -17.05 -1.86
N PHE A 97 -26.13 -16.87 -0.54
CA PHE A 97 -26.09 -17.93 0.48
C PHE A 97 -27.47 -18.31 1.05
N ASP A 98 -28.53 -17.58 0.69
CA ASP A 98 -29.94 -17.79 1.08
C ASP A 98 -30.25 -17.38 2.54
N GLY A 99 -30.12 -16.08 2.81
CA GLY A 99 -30.38 -15.38 4.08
C GLY A 99 -29.12 -15.06 4.90
N LYS A 100 -27.94 -15.00 4.25
CA LYS A 100 -26.67 -15.48 4.86
C LYS A 100 -25.37 -14.80 4.39
N SER A 101 -25.49 -13.64 3.75
CA SER A 101 -24.42 -12.64 3.59
C SER A 101 -24.96 -11.40 2.88
N ASP A 102 -24.46 -10.22 3.21
CA ASP A 102 -24.45 -9.08 2.28
C ASP A 102 -23.03 -8.57 2.03
N ASN A 103 -22.38 -8.93 0.90
CA ASN A 103 -21.22 -8.18 0.39
C ASN A 103 -20.72 -8.56 -1.03
N GLY A 104 -19.99 -7.61 -1.63
CA GLY A 104 -18.73 -7.86 -2.35
C GLY A 104 -18.69 -8.65 -3.68
N VAL A 105 -18.28 -7.97 -4.77
CA VAL A 105 -17.76 -8.64 -6.00
C VAL A 105 -16.57 -9.57 -5.70
N SER A 106 -15.81 -9.28 -4.63
CA SER A 106 -14.68 -10.07 -4.14
C SER A 106 -15.08 -11.43 -3.55
N GLU A 107 -16.28 -11.55 -2.97
CA GLU A 107 -16.72 -12.76 -2.26
C GLU A 107 -17.34 -13.79 -3.22
N VAL A 108 -17.95 -13.29 -4.30
CA VAL A 108 -18.44 -14.04 -5.46
C VAL A 108 -17.45 -15.10 -5.95
N LEU A 109 -16.15 -14.85 -5.90
CA LEU A 109 -15.16 -15.72 -6.52
C LEU A 109 -14.94 -17.04 -5.75
N ASN A 110 -15.25 -17.11 -4.46
CA ASN A 110 -14.54 -17.99 -3.52
C ASN A 110 -15.25 -19.30 -3.09
N ILE A 111 -16.41 -19.68 -3.64
CA ILE A 111 -17.31 -20.61 -2.91
C ILE A 111 -17.92 -21.73 -3.76
N SER A 112 -17.57 -22.99 -3.43
CA SER A 112 -18.06 -24.19 -4.13
C SER A 112 -19.47 -24.63 -3.72
N GLY A 113 -19.90 -24.29 -2.49
CA GLY A 113 -21.23 -24.61 -1.96
C GLY A 113 -22.36 -23.66 -2.40
N VAL A 114 -22.06 -22.67 -3.25
CA VAL A 114 -22.93 -21.53 -3.59
C VAL A 114 -23.26 -21.49 -5.10
N TYR A 115 -22.93 -22.57 -5.84
CA TYR A 115 -23.16 -22.66 -7.28
C TYR A 115 -24.62 -22.37 -7.70
N GLY A 116 -24.74 -21.63 -8.81
CA GLY A 116 -26.00 -21.05 -9.29
C GLY A 116 -25.75 -20.19 -10.53
N ILE A 117 -26.77 -20.06 -11.39
CA ILE A 117 -26.71 -19.21 -12.58
C ILE A 117 -27.68 -18.04 -12.38
N TYR A 118 -27.11 -16.86 -12.22
CA TYR A 118 -27.80 -15.60 -11.96
C TYR A 118 -27.87 -14.77 -13.25
N THR A 119 -29.07 -14.61 -13.80
CA THR A 119 -29.29 -13.83 -15.03
C THR A 119 -29.92 -12.48 -14.71
N TRP A 120 -29.33 -11.39 -15.19
CA TRP A 120 -29.89 -10.05 -15.00
C TRP A 120 -31.17 -9.87 -15.83
N ASN A 121 -32.28 -9.55 -15.19
CA ASN A 121 -33.50 -9.13 -15.85
C ASN A 121 -33.53 -7.59 -15.94
N ASN A 122 -33.16 -7.06 -17.10
CA ASN A 122 -33.07 -5.62 -17.30
C ASN A 122 -34.43 -4.88 -17.31
N ALA A 123 -35.56 -5.57 -17.46
CA ALA A 123 -36.88 -4.95 -17.35
C ALA A 123 -37.32 -4.81 -15.87
N GLN A 124 -37.09 -5.85 -15.07
CA GLN A 124 -37.45 -5.88 -13.64
C GLN A 124 -36.38 -5.30 -12.70
N LYS A 125 -35.14 -5.09 -13.20
CA LYS A 125 -33.96 -4.67 -12.42
C LYS A 125 -33.63 -5.62 -11.26
N ILE A 126 -33.77 -6.93 -11.51
CA ILE A 126 -33.44 -7.99 -10.55
C ILE A 126 -32.57 -9.07 -11.18
N TRP A 127 -31.91 -9.85 -10.33
CA TRP A 127 -31.24 -11.09 -10.72
C TRP A 127 -32.20 -12.28 -10.59
N VAL A 128 -32.24 -13.13 -11.62
CA VAL A 128 -33.02 -14.37 -11.64
C VAL A 128 -32.06 -15.54 -11.41
N LYS A 129 -32.15 -16.19 -10.24
CA LYS A 129 -31.36 -17.37 -9.89
C LYS A 129 -31.96 -18.62 -10.54
N THR A 130 -31.10 -19.46 -11.11
CA THR A 130 -31.39 -20.84 -11.50
C THR A 130 -30.33 -21.77 -10.91
N ALA A 131 -30.67 -23.02 -10.64
CA ALA A 131 -29.76 -23.94 -9.95
C ALA A 131 -28.58 -24.37 -10.83
N SER A 132 -27.40 -24.52 -10.22
CA SER A 132 -26.21 -25.12 -10.81
C SER A 132 -25.47 -25.88 -9.73
N THR A 133 -24.77 -26.95 -10.11
CA THR A 133 -23.96 -27.80 -9.22
C THR A 133 -22.50 -27.86 -9.66
N THR A 134 -22.10 -27.05 -10.64
CA THR A 134 -20.79 -27.15 -11.32
C THR A 134 -20.09 -25.81 -11.61
N GLU A 135 -20.81 -24.68 -11.51
CA GLU A 135 -20.28 -23.32 -11.66
C GLU A 135 -21.20 -22.30 -10.95
N LEU A 136 -20.61 -21.22 -10.42
CA LEU A 136 -21.32 -19.98 -10.09
C LEU A 136 -21.18 -19.03 -11.28
N LYS A 137 -22.28 -18.42 -11.73
CA LYS A 137 -22.29 -17.71 -13.01
C LYS A 137 -23.24 -16.53 -13.04
N PHE A 138 -22.77 -15.44 -13.64
CA PHE A 138 -23.52 -14.20 -13.84
C PHE A 138 -23.65 -13.94 -15.33
N VAL A 139 -24.87 -13.72 -15.80
CA VAL A 139 -25.22 -13.43 -17.19
C VAL A 139 -25.87 -12.05 -17.25
N PHE A 140 -25.18 -11.07 -17.82
CA PHE A 140 -25.47 -9.64 -17.63
C PHE A 140 -25.04 -8.80 -18.85
N PRO A 141 -25.47 -7.53 -19.00
CA PRO A 141 -25.01 -6.65 -20.07
C PRO A 141 -23.55 -6.26 -19.83
N ALA A 142 -22.70 -6.22 -20.87
CA ALA A 142 -21.32 -5.79 -20.72
C ALA A 142 -21.25 -4.31 -20.32
N LYS A 143 -22.07 -3.46 -20.94
CA LYS A 143 -22.02 -2.00 -20.72
C LYS A 143 -23.21 -1.50 -19.90
N ALA A 144 -23.04 -0.36 -19.22
CA ALA A 144 -24.13 0.29 -18.48
C ALA A 144 -25.26 0.81 -19.37
N SER A 145 -24.96 1.07 -20.65
CA SER A 145 -25.89 1.47 -21.72
C SER A 145 -26.60 0.30 -22.40
N GLU A 146 -26.13 -0.94 -22.21
CA GLU A 146 -26.70 -2.12 -22.86
C GLU A 146 -27.92 -2.65 -22.10
N THR A 147 -28.91 -3.13 -22.87
CA THR A 147 -30.16 -3.69 -22.33
C THR A 147 -30.25 -5.21 -22.44
N THR A 148 -29.37 -5.82 -23.23
CA THR A 148 -29.23 -7.25 -23.52
C THR A 148 -28.04 -7.83 -22.77
N ASN A 149 -28.13 -9.09 -22.31
CA ASN A 149 -27.04 -9.74 -21.60
C ASN A 149 -25.98 -10.27 -22.59
N THR A 150 -24.94 -9.48 -22.80
CA THR A 150 -23.80 -9.71 -23.72
C THR A 150 -22.56 -10.29 -23.01
N ALA A 151 -22.47 -10.13 -21.69
CA ALA A 151 -21.38 -10.63 -20.87
C ALA A 151 -21.78 -11.86 -20.04
N THR A 152 -20.78 -12.68 -19.72
CA THR A 152 -20.92 -13.82 -18.80
C THR A 152 -19.64 -14.01 -18.01
N LEU A 153 -19.73 -13.93 -16.68
CA LEU A 153 -18.67 -14.33 -15.75
C LEU A 153 -19.07 -15.69 -15.17
N SER A 154 -18.26 -16.73 -15.39
CA SER A 154 -18.36 -18.02 -14.69
C SER A 154 -17.18 -18.18 -13.72
N SER A 155 -17.41 -18.78 -12.55
CA SER A 155 -16.40 -19.13 -11.55
C SER A 155 -16.60 -20.56 -11.06
N LYS A 156 -15.48 -21.24 -10.79
CA LYS A 156 -15.40 -22.55 -10.16
C LYS A 156 -14.35 -22.46 -9.05
N SER A 157 -14.56 -23.19 -7.96
CA SER A 157 -13.61 -23.21 -6.84
C SER A 157 -13.46 -24.60 -6.23
N THR A 158 -12.26 -24.85 -5.70
CA THR A 158 -11.95 -26.00 -4.86
C THR A 158 -11.99 -25.52 -3.41
N SER A 159 -12.85 -26.09 -2.57
CA SER A 159 -12.87 -25.77 -1.14
C SER A 159 -11.84 -26.60 -0.35
N SER A 160 -11.26 -26.00 0.68
CA SER A 160 -10.53 -26.68 1.75
C SER A 160 -11.48 -27.32 2.78
N ASP A 161 -10.94 -28.14 3.67
CA ASP A 161 -11.67 -28.59 4.86
C ASP A 161 -11.82 -27.50 5.94
N LEU A 162 -11.22 -26.30 5.75
CA LEU A 162 -11.25 -25.22 6.73
C LEU A 162 -12.54 -24.42 6.64
N LYS A 163 -13.45 -24.75 7.56
CA LYS A 163 -14.73 -24.05 7.74
C LYS A 163 -14.51 -22.72 8.49
N PHE A 164 -14.79 -21.60 7.83
CA PHE A 164 -14.84 -20.25 8.41
C PHE A 164 -16.26 -19.93 8.88
N SER A 165 -16.39 -19.00 9.83
CA SER A 165 -17.66 -18.47 10.32
C SER A 165 -17.65 -16.94 10.24
N ASN A 166 -18.53 -16.36 9.43
CA ASN A 166 -18.88 -14.94 9.54
C ASN A 166 -20.02 -14.76 10.56
N ILE A 167 -20.16 -13.55 11.11
CA ILE A 167 -21.21 -13.18 12.05
C ILE A 167 -21.84 -11.87 11.59
N ASP A 168 -22.91 -11.99 10.80
CA ASP A 168 -23.63 -10.83 10.28
C ASP A 168 -24.43 -10.18 11.44
N THR A 169 -24.17 -8.89 11.66
CA THR A 169 -24.66 -8.14 12.82
C THR A 169 -25.69 -7.09 12.41
N TYR A 170 -26.87 -7.55 12.01
CA TYR A 170 -28.06 -6.72 11.80
C TYR A 170 -28.87 -6.58 13.09
N GLY A 171 -28.36 -5.80 14.02
CA GLY A 171 -28.99 -5.55 15.32
C GLY A 171 -28.84 -4.10 15.78
N SER A 172 -29.91 -3.54 16.34
CA SER A 172 -29.79 -2.34 17.18
C SER A 172 -28.99 -2.69 18.42
N TRP A 173 -27.95 -1.91 18.72
CA TRP A 173 -27.25 -1.95 20.01
C TRP A 173 -28.25 -1.83 21.16
N TYR A 174 -28.19 -2.73 22.14
CA TYR A 174 -28.90 -2.57 23.40
C TYR A 174 -27.89 -2.56 24.55
N TYR A 175 -28.24 -1.86 25.63
CA TYR A 175 -27.41 -1.80 26.83
C TYR A 175 -27.78 -2.97 27.74
N ASP A 176 -26.81 -3.76 28.16
CA ASP A 176 -27.01 -4.78 29.18
C ASP A 176 -26.61 -4.22 30.56
N GLY A 177 -27.62 -4.05 31.42
CA GLY A 177 -27.44 -3.54 32.78
C GLY A 177 -26.90 -4.55 33.79
N GLU A 178 -26.65 -5.81 33.41
CA GLU A 178 -25.94 -6.78 34.26
C GLU A 178 -24.42 -6.81 33.97
N THR A 179 -23.99 -6.41 32.77
CA THR A 179 -22.58 -6.38 32.36
C THR A 179 -21.99 -4.97 32.18
N ASP A 180 -22.83 -3.93 32.14
CA ASP A 180 -22.48 -2.54 31.79
C ASP A 180 -21.90 -2.38 30.36
N GLU A 181 -22.13 -3.37 29.49
CA GLU A 181 -21.68 -3.38 28.09
C GLU A 181 -22.85 -3.13 27.10
N TYR A 182 -22.50 -2.52 25.96
CA TYR A 182 -23.41 -2.42 24.80
C TYR A 182 -23.34 -3.70 23.97
N ILE A 183 -24.28 -4.61 24.19
CA ILE A 183 -24.33 -5.91 23.51
C ILE A 183 -25.05 -5.77 22.16
N THR A 184 -24.47 -6.41 21.14
CA THR A 184 -25.14 -6.68 19.86
C THR A 184 -25.70 -8.09 19.86
N THR A 185 -26.95 -8.27 19.44
CA THR A 185 -27.47 -9.60 19.11
C THR A 185 -26.92 -10.01 17.74
N PRO A 186 -26.15 -11.11 17.61
CA PRO A 186 -25.78 -11.65 16.30
C PRO A 186 -27.04 -12.02 15.52
N SER A 187 -27.17 -11.54 14.28
CA SER A 187 -28.41 -11.74 13.50
C SER A 187 -28.38 -13.03 12.68
N VAL A 188 -27.23 -13.38 12.11
CA VAL A 188 -26.98 -14.62 11.40
C VAL A 188 -25.54 -15.08 11.68
N GLN A 189 -25.29 -16.39 11.71
CA GLN A 189 -23.94 -16.95 11.78
C GLN A 189 -23.74 -17.88 10.58
N ASP A 190 -22.85 -17.45 9.68
CA ASP A 190 -22.74 -18.04 8.35
C ASP A 190 -21.43 -18.73 8.12
N TRP A 191 -21.51 -19.88 7.46
CA TRP A 191 -20.44 -20.85 7.44
C TRP A 191 -20.11 -21.28 6.02
N PHE A 192 -18.88 -21.00 5.59
CA PHE A 192 -18.35 -21.43 4.30
C PHE A 192 -16.97 -22.08 4.46
N TYR A 193 -16.56 -22.83 3.46
CA TYR A 193 -15.22 -23.43 3.40
C TYR A 193 -14.30 -22.54 2.58
N LEU A 194 -13.13 -22.19 3.13
CA LEU A 194 -12.14 -21.35 2.45
C LEU A 194 -11.63 -22.03 1.17
N PRO A 195 -11.51 -21.35 0.02
CA PRO A 195 -11.08 -21.97 -1.24
C PRO A 195 -9.56 -22.19 -1.31
N THR A 196 -9.14 -23.39 -1.70
CA THR A 196 -7.74 -23.67 -2.09
C THR A 196 -7.44 -23.26 -3.52
N SER A 197 -8.45 -23.23 -4.41
CA SER A 197 -8.35 -22.63 -5.75
C SER A 197 -9.65 -21.98 -6.21
N VAL A 198 -9.52 -21.03 -7.12
CA VAL A 198 -10.59 -20.41 -7.90
C VAL A 198 -10.12 -20.26 -9.34
N ASP A 199 -10.98 -20.63 -10.29
CA ASP A 199 -10.80 -20.37 -11.71
C ASP A 199 -12.08 -19.71 -12.26
N ALA A 200 -11.96 -18.48 -12.76
CA ALA A 200 -13.07 -17.71 -13.31
C ALA A 200 -12.76 -17.14 -14.69
N VAL A 201 -13.78 -17.09 -15.55
CA VAL A 201 -13.68 -16.63 -16.95
C VAL A 201 -14.80 -15.64 -17.23
N LEU A 202 -14.41 -14.42 -17.60
CA LEU A 202 -15.28 -13.43 -18.20
C LEU A 202 -15.28 -13.59 -19.71
N THR A 203 -16.46 -13.69 -20.29
CA THR A 203 -16.68 -13.63 -21.74
C THR A 203 -17.57 -12.46 -22.09
N ILE A 204 -17.36 -11.87 -23.26
CA ILE A 204 -18.20 -10.81 -23.86
C ILE A 204 -18.49 -11.23 -25.30
N ASN A 205 -19.77 -11.26 -25.68
CA ASN A 205 -20.27 -11.76 -26.97
C ASN A 205 -19.76 -13.19 -27.31
N GLY A 206 -19.54 -14.02 -26.28
CA GLY A 206 -19.03 -15.39 -26.40
C GLY A 206 -17.50 -15.53 -26.51
N SER A 207 -16.75 -14.44 -26.67
CA SER A 207 -15.28 -14.44 -26.66
C SER A 207 -14.73 -14.17 -25.26
N THR A 208 -13.62 -14.81 -24.88
CA THR A 208 -12.93 -14.52 -23.61
C THR A 208 -12.47 -13.07 -23.56
N ALA A 209 -12.85 -12.39 -22.49
CA ALA A 209 -12.49 -11.00 -22.19
C ALA A 209 -11.51 -10.90 -21.01
N ALA A 210 -11.66 -11.76 -19.99
CA ALA A 210 -10.69 -11.92 -18.92
C ALA A 210 -10.68 -13.34 -18.36
N THR A 211 -9.55 -13.74 -17.79
CA THR A 211 -9.42 -14.93 -16.93
C THR A 211 -8.86 -14.52 -15.58
N LEU A 212 -9.47 -14.99 -14.50
CA LEU A 212 -9.02 -14.80 -13.13
C LEU A 212 -8.71 -16.17 -12.54
N ALA A 213 -7.53 -16.32 -11.94
CA ALA A 213 -7.13 -17.50 -11.19
C ALA A 213 -6.71 -17.09 -9.78
N SER A 214 -7.03 -17.91 -8.79
CA SER A 214 -6.57 -17.73 -7.40
C SER A 214 -6.22 -19.09 -6.80
N THR A 215 -5.22 -19.14 -5.92
CA THR A 215 -4.88 -20.31 -5.12
C THR A 215 -4.46 -19.88 -3.72
N SER A 216 -4.79 -20.71 -2.73
CA SER A 216 -4.50 -20.45 -1.31
C SER A 216 -4.09 -21.74 -0.61
N LYS A 217 -3.12 -21.65 0.30
CA LYS A 217 -2.85 -22.64 1.35
C LYS A 217 -3.00 -21.95 2.69
N TYR A 218 -3.58 -22.66 3.66
CA TYR A 218 -3.95 -22.11 4.95
C TYR A 218 -3.35 -22.93 6.09
N ALA A 219 -2.86 -22.24 7.11
CA ALA A 219 -2.46 -22.81 8.38
C ALA A 219 -3.66 -23.42 9.13
N LYS A 220 -3.37 -24.23 10.16
CA LYS A 220 -4.41 -24.83 11.02
C LYS A 220 -5.25 -23.80 11.80
N ASN A 221 -4.73 -22.60 12.03
CA ASN A 221 -5.46 -21.46 12.61
C ASN A 221 -6.22 -20.63 11.55
N LYS A 222 -6.32 -21.12 10.31
CA LYS A 222 -7.03 -20.53 9.16
C LYS A 222 -6.39 -19.27 8.53
N SER A 223 -5.22 -18.81 8.98
CA SER A 223 -4.49 -17.75 8.27
C SER A 223 -3.85 -18.30 6.98
N PRO A 224 -3.72 -17.50 5.91
CA PRO A 224 -3.04 -17.93 4.69
C PRO A 224 -1.53 -18.07 4.93
N GLU A 225 -0.96 -19.21 4.52
CA GLU A 225 0.49 -19.47 4.52
C GLU A 225 1.11 -19.21 3.14
N GLU A 226 0.39 -19.56 2.08
CA GLU A 226 0.77 -19.24 0.69
C GLU A 226 -0.47 -18.79 -0.07
N TYR A 227 -0.32 -17.81 -0.95
CA TYR A 227 -1.38 -17.41 -1.86
C TYR A 227 -0.81 -17.03 -3.24
N ALA A 228 -1.64 -17.13 -4.28
CA ALA A 228 -1.38 -16.55 -5.59
C ALA A 228 -2.70 -16.14 -6.25
N TYR A 229 -2.68 -15.06 -7.01
CA TYR A 229 -3.80 -14.45 -7.72
C TYR A 229 -3.30 -13.94 -9.07
N LYS A 230 -4.08 -14.13 -10.14
CA LYS A 230 -3.74 -13.65 -11.48
C LYS A 230 -4.99 -13.27 -12.25
N VAL A 231 -4.97 -12.09 -12.85
CA VAL A 231 -5.97 -11.58 -13.79
C VAL A 231 -5.26 -11.29 -15.11
N THR A 232 -5.70 -11.94 -16.18
CA THR A 232 -5.26 -11.64 -17.54
C THR A 232 -6.46 -11.11 -18.34
N LEU A 233 -6.29 -9.95 -18.98
CA LEU A 233 -7.28 -9.32 -19.84
C LEU A 233 -6.92 -9.55 -21.32
N ASN A 234 -7.93 -9.66 -22.19
CA ASN A 234 -7.72 -10.02 -23.60
C ASN A 234 -7.12 -8.89 -24.48
N ASP A 235 -6.99 -7.69 -23.93
CA ASP A 235 -6.36 -6.50 -24.52
C ASP A 235 -4.85 -6.40 -24.22
N GLY A 236 -4.32 -7.35 -23.44
CA GLY A 236 -2.89 -7.53 -23.18
C GLY A 236 -2.45 -7.22 -21.75
N TYR A 237 -3.32 -6.73 -20.85
CA TYR A 237 -2.93 -6.56 -19.45
C TYR A 237 -2.84 -7.88 -18.70
N THR A 238 -1.90 -7.97 -17.76
CA THR A 238 -1.94 -8.97 -16.70
C THR A 238 -1.52 -8.34 -15.37
N TRP A 239 -2.35 -8.54 -14.36
CA TRP A 239 -2.01 -8.35 -12.95
C TRP A 239 -1.82 -9.71 -12.30
N GLU A 240 -0.72 -9.91 -11.61
CA GLU A 240 -0.52 -11.09 -10.76
C GLU A 240 0.02 -10.67 -9.39
N MET A 241 -0.28 -11.48 -8.37
CA MET A 241 0.13 -11.27 -6.99
C MET A 241 0.30 -12.62 -6.32
N SER A 242 1.31 -12.79 -5.48
CA SER A 242 1.51 -14.01 -4.70
C SER A 242 2.21 -13.69 -3.39
N GLY A 243 2.23 -14.63 -2.45
CA GLY A 243 3.00 -14.47 -1.24
C GLY A 243 3.13 -15.77 -0.47
N LYS A 244 4.13 -15.79 0.41
CA LYS A 244 4.49 -16.95 1.23
C LYS A 244 4.99 -16.49 2.60
N LYS A 245 4.38 -17.03 3.64
CA LYS A 245 4.82 -16.89 5.02
C LYS A 245 5.88 -17.94 5.34
N ALA A 246 7.00 -17.50 5.91
CA ALA A 246 8.08 -18.34 6.45
C ALA A 246 8.87 -17.51 7.49
N THR A 247 10.08 -17.96 7.88
CA THR A 247 11.01 -17.19 8.73
C THR A 247 11.28 -15.77 8.22
N GLN A 248 11.20 -15.61 6.90
CA GLN A 248 10.93 -14.34 6.24
C GLN A 248 9.62 -14.53 5.47
N SER A 249 8.66 -13.64 5.66
CA SER A 249 7.43 -13.64 4.87
C SER A 249 7.65 -12.80 3.62
N THR A 250 7.37 -13.36 2.44
CA THR A 250 7.55 -12.71 1.14
C THR A 250 6.22 -12.48 0.44
N SER A 251 6.17 -11.46 -0.42
CA SER A 251 4.98 -11.15 -1.24
C SER A 251 5.42 -10.55 -2.58
N LYS A 252 4.98 -11.11 -3.70
CA LYS A 252 5.21 -10.62 -5.06
C LYS A 252 3.94 -10.04 -5.69
N ALA A 253 4.08 -9.10 -6.61
CA ALA A 253 3.04 -8.71 -7.55
C ALA A 253 3.66 -8.21 -8.86
N SER A 254 2.92 -8.20 -9.96
CA SER A 254 3.41 -7.64 -11.22
C SER A 254 2.25 -7.12 -12.04
N PHE A 255 2.36 -5.90 -12.53
CA PHE A 255 1.45 -5.35 -13.53
C PHE A 255 2.18 -5.22 -14.86
N THR A 256 1.62 -5.86 -15.88
CA THR A 256 2.24 -5.96 -17.21
C THR A 256 1.25 -5.59 -18.31
N TYR A 257 1.78 -5.17 -19.46
CA TYR A 257 1.02 -4.94 -20.68
C TYR A 257 1.76 -5.54 -21.88
N ASN A 258 1.13 -6.49 -22.56
CA ASN A 258 1.74 -7.32 -23.62
C ASN A 258 3.09 -7.92 -23.17
N ALA A 259 3.09 -8.50 -21.96
CA ALA A 259 4.25 -9.11 -21.29
C ALA A 259 5.46 -8.17 -21.01
N LYS A 260 5.34 -6.86 -21.25
CA LYS A 260 6.29 -5.88 -20.71
C LYS A 260 5.94 -5.52 -19.28
N ASN A 261 6.94 -5.28 -18.43
CA ASN A 261 6.68 -4.77 -17.09
C ASN A 261 6.13 -3.32 -17.17
N LEU A 262 5.12 -3.02 -16.36
CA LEU A 262 4.72 -1.64 -16.03
C LEU A 262 5.16 -1.28 -14.62
N ILE A 263 4.80 -2.10 -13.64
CA ILE A 263 5.25 -2.02 -12.26
C ILE A 263 5.52 -3.45 -11.76
N GLU A 264 6.66 -3.70 -11.12
CA GLU A 264 6.99 -5.01 -10.51
C GLU A 264 7.10 -4.91 -9.00
N PHE A 265 6.72 -6.00 -8.34
CA PHE A 265 6.79 -6.15 -6.91
C PHE A 265 7.23 -7.57 -6.40
N ASN A 266 8.11 -7.64 -5.38
CA ASN A 266 8.52 -8.79 -4.53
C ASN A 266 9.26 -8.35 -3.22
N VAL A 267 8.63 -8.44 -2.05
CA VAL A 267 9.23 -8.09 -0.74
C VAL A 267 9.56 -9.31 0.08
N GLY A 268 10.37 -9.09 1.12
CA GLY A 268 10.52 -9.97 2.27
C GLY A 268 10.60 -9.15 3.56
N SER A 269 9.90 -9.61 4.59
CA SER A 269 10.04 -9.10 5.96
C SER A 269 10.22 -10.21 6.97
N THR A 270 11.05 -9.97 7.99
CA THR A 270 11.22 -10.88 9.14
C THR A 270 10.41 -10.45 10.37
N ALA A 271 9.44 -9.54 10.19
CA ALA A 271 8.53 -9.10 11.24
C ALA A 271 7.49 -10.20 11.58
N ASP A 272 7.09 -10.31 12.85
CA ASP A 272 6.06 -11.26 13.28
C ASP A 272 4.66 -10.64 13.08
N ILE A 273 4.17 -10.73 11.85
CA ILE A 273 2.88 -10.18 11.43
C ILE A 273 1.70 -10.87 12.17
N ASP A 274 1.82 -12.13 12.56
CA ASP A 274 0.76 -12.80 13.34
C ASP A 274 0.66 -12.18 14.74
N ALA A 275 1.78 -11.98 15.42
CA ALA A 275 1.78 -11.35 16.74
C ALA A 275 1.41 -9.86 16.67
N LEU A 276 1.78 -9.16 15.59
CA LEU A 276 1.38 -7.77 15.32
C LEU A 276 -0.15 -7.60 15.23
N ILE A 277 -0.84 -8.55 14.59
CA ILE A 277 -2.32 -8.55 14.49
C ILE A 277 -2.99 -8.77 15.87
N ASN A 278 -2.32 -9.45 16.80
CA ASN A 278 -2.88 -9.82 18.10
C ASN A 278 -2.47 -8.90 19.26
N THR A 279 -1.58 -7.92 19.04
CA THR A 279 -0.99 -7.12 20.14
C THR A 279 -0.68 -5.68 19.69
N PRO A 280 -1.11 -4.63 20.42
CA PRO A 280 -0.94 -3.23 19.99
C PRO A 280 0.49 -2.68 20.11
N GLU A 281 1.41 -3.41 20.75
CA GLU A 281 2.79 -2.98 20.98
C GLU A 281 3.69 -3.25 19.76
N LEU A 282 3.50 -2.44 18.71
CA LEU A 282 4.11 -2.61 17.38
C LEU A 282 5.64 -2.85 17.39
N THR A 283 6.36 -2.27 18.36
CA THR A 283 7.83 -2.34 18.46
C THR A 283 8.36 -3.75 18.76
N LYS A 284 7.58 -4.61 19.43
CA LYS A 284 8.02 -5.96 19.83
C LYS A 284 8.10 -6.95 18.67
N TYR A 285 7.52 -6.61 17.51
CA TYR A 285 7.36 -7.51 16.36
C TYR A 285 8.04 -6.98 15.09
N GLN A 286 8.85 -5.93 15.24
CA GLN A 286 9.70 -5.38 14.18
C GLN A 286 10.70 -6.44 13.66
N GLY A 287 11.12 -6.25 12.41
CA GLY A 287 12.10 -7.09 11.74
C GLY A 287 12.81 -6.32 10.64
N LYS A 288 13.52 -7.03 9.76
CA LYS A 288 14.05 -6.43 8.53
C LYS A 288 12.92 -6.27 7.51
N ALA A 289 13.05 -5.28 6.62
CA ALA A 289 12.16 -5.04 5.49
C ALA A 289 12.99 -4.79 4.23
N ASN A 290 12.83 -5.67 3.23
CA ASN A 290 13.64 -5.75 2.02
C ASN A 290 12.71 -5.75 0.78
N GLY A 291 12.99 -4.96 -0.26
CA GLY A 291 12.28 -4.97 -1.55
C GLY A 291 12.94 -4.07 -2.62
N LEU A 292 12.61 -4.27 -3.91
CA LEU A 292 13.17 -3.50 -5.04
C LEU A 292 12.09 -2.96 -6.03
N VAL A 293 11.28 -1.94 -5.67
CA VAL A 293 10.15 -1.46 -6.52
C VAL A 293 10.60 -1.17 -7.94
N ARG A 294 10.07 -1.91 -8.92
CA ARG A 294 10.43 -1.68 -10.33
C ARG A 294 9.39 -0.86 -11.08
N ILE A 295 9.87 0.01 -11.96
CA ILE A 295 9.06 0.90 -12.79
C ILE A 295 9.54 0.72 -14.23
N LEU A 296 8.66 0.16 -15.07
CA LEU A 296 9.00 -0.46 -16.36
C LEU A 296 10.15 -1.49 -16.24
N ASP A 297 10.66 -1.93 -17.39
CA ASP A 297 11.86 -2.78 -17.50
C ASP A 297 13.17 -2.06 -17.06
N ASN A 298 13.11 -0.78 -16.63
CA ASN A 298 14.25 0.15 -16.67
C ASN A 298 14.72 0.72 -15.33
N PHE A 299 13.84 0.95 -14.35
CA PHE A 299 14.18 1.54 -13.05
C PHE A 299 13.80 0.63 -11.89
N VAL A 300 14.59 0.73 -10.81
CA VAL A 300 14.45 -0.06 -9.58
C VAL A 300 14.73 0.84 -8.38
N ILE A 301 13.85 0.81 -7.39
CA ILE A 301 14.00 1.47 -6.09
C ILE A 301 14.30 0.40 -5.04
N VAL A 302 15.56 0.27 -4.68
CA VAL A 302 16.02 -0.58 -3.58
C VAL A 302 15.53 -0.02 -2.25
N ALA A 303 14.96 -0.89 -1.41
CA ALA A 303 14.74 -0.66 0.01
C ALA A 303 15.27 -1.85 0.81
N ASN A 304 16.11 -1.57 1.81
CA ASN A 304 16.69 -2.55 2.73
C ASN A 304 16.86 -1.86 4.09
N THR A 305 15.97 -2.18 5.04
CA THR A 305 15.88 -1.50 6.33
C THR A 305 15.84 -2.50 7.47
N ASP A 306 16.62 -2.25 8.52
CA ASP A 306 16.61 -3.00 9.77
C ASP A 306 15.84 -2.23 10.86
N LEU A 307 14.52 -2.42 10.93
CA LEU A 307 13.65 -1.67 11.86
C LEU A 307 13.98 -1.98 13.33
N VAL A 308 14.58 -3.14 13.61
CA VAL A 308 15.01 -3.53 14.97
C VAL A 308 16.25 -2.74 15.37
N ALA A 309 17.19 -2.55 14.45
CA ALA A 309 18.34 -1.68 14.67
C ALA A 309 17.92 -0.21 14.80
N THR A 310 17.02 0.28 13.94
CA THR A 310 16.44 1.63 14.03
C THR A 310 15.83 1.88 15.41
N ALA A 311 14.88 1.05 15.86
CA ALA A 311 14.23 1.26 17.16
C ALA A 311 15.18 1.13 18.36
N ALA A 312 16.26 0.34 18.25
CA ALA A 312 17.29 0.26 19.29
C ALA A 312 18.17 1.52 19.35
N ASP A 313 18.50 2.11 18.20
CA ASP A 313 19.26 3.36 18.12
C ASP A 313 18.40 4.58 18.49
N ASP A 314 17.11 4.58 18.18
CA ASP A 314 16.16 5.64 18.55
C ASP A 314 15.92 5.64 20.06
N ALA A 315 15.72 4.46 20.66
CA ALA A 315 15.67 4.32 22.12
C ALA A 315 17.01 4.74 22.79
N ALA A 316 18.14 4.58 22.12
CA ALA A 316 19.43 5.11 22.61
C ALA A 316 19.52 6.64 22.44
N LEU A 317 18.93 7.20 21.38
CA LEU A 317 18.83 8.64 21.15
C LEU A 317 17.99 9.31 22.25
N ASP A 318 16.78 8.82 22.53
CA ASP A 318 15.89 9.26 23.60
C ASP A 318 16.60 9.36 24.96
N ASN A 319 17.39 8.34 25.31
CA ASN A 319 18.12 8.27 26.57
C ASN A 319 19.37 9.17 26.60
N SER A 320 19.88 9.64 25.45
CA SER A 320 21.09 10.45 25.34
C SER A 320 20.82 11.95 25.13
N VAL A 321 19.70 12.29 24.49
CA VAL A 321 19.24 13.67 24.23
C VAL A 321 18.05 13.95 25.15
N VAL A 322 18.34 14.37 26.38
CA VAL A 322 17.32 14.62 27.41
C VAL A 322 16.63 15.97 27.18
N TYR A 323 15.28 15.99 27.18
CA TYR A 323 14.50 17.22 27.07
C TYR A 323 14.73 18.14 28.28
N PRO A 324 14.95 19.46 28.10
CA PRO A 324 15.25 20.36 29.21
C PRO A 324 14.09 20.44 30.22
N THR A 325 14.42 20.52 31.51
CA THR A 325 13.39 20.67 32.57
C THR A 325 12.77 22.06 32.54
N TYR A 326 11.45 22.13 32.54
CA TYR A 326 10.70 23.39 32.50
C TYR A 326 10.94 24.24 33.77
N PRO A 327 11.21 25.56 33.69
CA PRO A 327 11.48 26.39 34.86
C PRO A 327 10.25 26.63 35.75
N ALA A 328 10.46 26.71 37.07
CA ALA A 328 9.38 26.96 38.02
C ALA A 328 8.93 28.44 38.00
N TYR A 329 7.63 28.69 37.83
CA TYR A 329 7.05 30.03 37.73
C TYR A 329 7.11 30.86 39.03
N ASP A 330 7.25 30.21 40.19
CA ASP A 330 7.34 30.84 41.52
C ASP A 330 8.80 31.14 41.96
N ASN A 331 9.80 30.72 41.19
CA ASN A 331 11.21 30.91 41.51
C ASN A 331 11.80 32.12 40.77
N ALA A 332 12.17 33.17 41.52
CA ALA A 332 12.82 34.39 40.99
C ALA A 332 14.11 34.14 40.19
N ASN A 333 14.76 32.99 40.36
CA ASN A 333 16.01 32.62 39.68
C ASN A 333 15.78 31.70 38.46
N SER A 334 14.54 31.40 38.10
CA SER A 334 14.21 30.67 36.86
C SER A 334 14.67 31.44 35.62
N ASN A 335 15.20 30.73 34.62
CA ASN A 335 15.74 31.34 33.41
C ASN A 335 15.08 30.75 32.16
N PHE A 336 13.94 31.32 31.78
CA PHE A 336 13.16 30.90 30.62
C PHE A 336 13.95 31.03 29.30
N LYS A 337 14.76 32.07 29.15
CA LYS A 337 15.63 32.25 27.99
C LYS A 337 16.63 31.09 27.82
N ALA A 338 17.27 30.66 28.91
CA ALA A 338 18.17 29.51 28.90
C ALA A 338 17.42 28.19 28.63
N TYR A 339 16.22 28.03 29.18
CA TYR A 339 15.35 26.89 28.88
C TYR A 339 15.01 26.79 27.38
N TYR A 340 14.44 27.84 26.76
CA TYR A 340 14.08 27.77 25.34
C TYR A 340 15.32 27.73 24.41
N THR A 341 16.46 28.27 24.84
CA THR A 341 17.76 28.04 24.15
C THR A 341 18.17 26.56 24.20
N ALA A 342 17.92 25.88 25.32
CA ALA A 342 18.12 24.43 25.44
C ALA A 342 17.07 23.63 24.65
N VAL A 343 15.82 24.08 24.51
CA VAL A 343 14.80 23.45 23.64
C VAL A 343 15.24 23.51 22.17
N ASN A 344 15.66 24.67 21.66
CA ASN A 344 16.22 24.79 20.31
C ASN A 344 17.44 23.86 20.11
N SER A 345 18.28 23.71 21.14
CA SER A 345 19.43 22.81 21.13
C SER A 345 19.06 21.33 21.22
N TYR A 346 17.92 20.99 21.84
CA TYR A 346 17.34 19.65 21.89
C TYR A 346 16.77 19.29 20.51
N ASN A 347 15.88 20.13 19.96
CA ASN A 347 15.19 19.89 18.69
C ASN A 347 16.19 19.58 17.57
N GLN A 348 17.26 20.39 17.47
CA GLN A 348 18.34 20.19 16.50
C GLN A 348 19.07 18.85 16.68
N LYS A 349 19.45 18.50 17.92
CA LYS A 349 20.19 17.26 18.21
C LYS A 349 19.33 16.02 17.98
N TYR A 350 18.05 16.09 18.34
CA TYR A 350 17.12 14.99 18.20
C TYR A 350 16.88 14.69 16.71
N SER A 351 16.49 15.69 15.91
CA SER A 351 16.29 15.52 14.47
C SER A 351 17.58 15.09 13.75
N ALA A 352 18.75 15.64 14.11
CA ALA A 352 20.02 15.21 13.54
C ALA A 352 20.42 13.78 13.93
N GLY A 353 20.05 13.33 15.14
CA GLY A 353 20.24 11.95 15.59
C GLY A 353 19.34 10.97 14.85
N SER A 354 18.05 11.28 14.73
CA SER A 354 17.06 10.48 14.00
C SER A 354 17.44 10.32 12.52
N ALA A 355 17.82 11.42 11.84
CA ALA A 355 18.34 11.37 10.47
C ALA A 355 19.61 10.48 10.35
N ALA A 356 20.50 10.49 11.34
CA ALA A 356 21.67 9.62 11.37
C ALA A 356 21.31 8.14 11.61
N ASN A 357 20.34 7.86 12.48
CA ASN A 357 19.82 6.52 12.73
C ASN A 357 19.14 5.95 11.48
N PHE A 358 18.36 6.76 10.76
CA PHE A 358 17.79 6.39 9.46
C PHE A 358 18.89 6.02 8.45
N ASN A 359 19.86 6.91 8.22
CA ASN A 359 20.96 6.69 7.26
C ASN A 359 21.87 5.50 7.61
N LYS A 360 21.90 5.09 8.89
CA LYS A 360 22.64 3.93 9.40
C LYS A 360 21.89 2.61 9.11
N ASN A 361 20.58 2.58 9.32
CA ASN A 361 19.79 1.35 9.39
C ASN A 361 18.84 1.14 8.21
N SER A 362 18.56 2.18 7.41
CA SER A 362 17.85 2.13 6.13
C SER A 362 18.80 2.40 4.98
N LYS A 363 18.77 1.55 3.95
CA LYS A 363 19.41 1.80 2.67
C LYS A 363 18.37 1.83 1.55
N LEU A 364 18.16 3.03 1.03
CA LEU A 364 17.30 3.32 -0.11
C LEU A 364 18.17 3.69 -1.33
N ILE A 365 17.92 3.12 -2.51
CA ILE A 365 18.73 3.38 -3.71
C ILE A 365 17.85 3.44 -4.97
N LEU A 366 18.00 4.48 -5.78
CA LEU A 366 17.44 4.52 -7.13
C LEU A 366 18.48 3.98 -8.14
N VAL A 367 18.06 3.06 -9.02
CA VAL A 367 18.93 2.30 -9.92
C VAL A 367 18.29 2.22 -11.30
N SER A 368 19.08 2.29 -12.38
CA SER A 368 18.62 1.93 -13.72
C SER A 368 19.05 0.51 -14.08
N LYS A 369 18.08 -0.42 -14.07
CA LYS A 369 18.24 -1.82 -14.45
C LYS A 369 18.79 -1.97 -15.86
N LYS A 370 18.23 -1.22 -16.81
CA LYS A 370 18.61 -1.23 -18.23
C LYS A 370 20.08 -0.87 -18.48
N ASP A 371 20.65 -0.02 -17.63
CA ASP A 371 22.05 0.43 -17.73
C ASP A 371 22.97 -0.35 -16.78
N GLY A 372 22.43 -1.17 -15.87
CA GLY A 372 23.18 -1.87 -14.81
C GLY A 372 23.87 -0.93 -13.82
N THR A 373 23.31 0.26 -13.57
CA THR A 373 23.96 1.31 -12.78
C THR A 373 23.07 1.95 -11.72
N LYS A 374 23.64 2.27 -10.56
CA LYS A 374 23.01 3.10 -9.54
C LYS A 374 22.89 4.56 -10.03
N ILE A 375 21.77 5.21 -9.73
CA ILE A 375 21.52 6.61 -10.04
C ILE A 375 21.91 7.47 -8.84
N ALA A 376 21.31 7.18 -7.70
CA ALA A 376 21.56 7.84 -6.42
C ALA A 376 21.23 6.88 -5.26
N ASP A 377 21.90 7.04 -4.12
CA ASP A 377 21.37 6.55 -2.85
C ASP A 377 20.46 7.66 -2.26
N ILE A 378 19.40 7.31 -1.53
CA ILE A 378 18.56 8.29 -0.80
C ILE A 378 19.08 8.40 0.63
N VAL A 379 19.27 9.63 1.11
CA VAL A 379 19.75 9.97 2.45
C VAL A 379 18.85 11.01 3.11
N VAL A 380 18.76 11.01 4.44
CA VAL A 380 17.95 11.96 5.23
C VAL A 380 18.86 12.99 5.90
N HIS A 381 18.44 14.25 5.88
CA HIS A 381 19.12 15.37 6.53
C HIS A 381 18.17 16.04 7.52
N SER A 382 18.70 16.49 8.66
CA SER A 382 17.98 17.37 9.58
C SER A 382 18.16 18.82 9.12
N GLU A 383 17.07 19.44 8.69
CA GLU A 383 17.06 20.84 8.25
C GLU A 383 16.23 21.70 9.20
N LYS A 384 16.59 22.97 9.36
CA LYS A 384 15.75 23.88 10.14
C LYS A 384 14.47 24.16 9.35
N SER A 385 13.32 23.90 9.97
CA SER A 385 12.02 24.15 9.35
C SER A 385 11.81 25.62 8.97
N THR A 386 10.98 25.86 7.96
CA THR A 386 10.42 27.18 7.70
C THR A 386 9.48 27.62 8.82
N ASP A 387 8.86 26.66 9.50
CA ASP A 387 7.93 26.90 10.58
C ASP A 387 8.70 27.15 11.87
N SER A 388 8.38 28.26 12.53
CA SER A 388 9.01 28.65 13.80
C SER A 388 8.04 29.49 14.63
N TYR A 389 8.03 29.25 15.94
CA TYR A 389 7.09 29.91 16.85
C TYR A 389 7.80 31.05 17.57
N THR A 390 7.38 32.28 17.31
CA THR A 390 7.92 33.48 17.98
C THR A 390 6.92 34.01 18.99
N PHE A 391 7.37 34.20 20.22
CA PHE A 391 6.55 34.58 21.38
C PHE A 391 7.37 35.42 22.36
N TYR A 392 6.69 36.08 23.30
CA TYR A 392 7.33 36.82 24.38
C TYR A 392 7.70 35.90 25.54
N LEU A 393 8.96 35.97 25.98
CA LEU A 393 9.40 35.31 27.22
C LEU A 393 8.69 35.96 28.42
N PRO A 394 8.32 35.17 29.44
CA PRO A 394 7.66 35.71 30.62
C PRO A 394 8.61 36.60 31.44
N GLU A 395 8.02 37.54 32.19
CA GLU A 395 8.71 38.51 33.03
C GLU A 395 8.37 38.31 34.52
N TRP A 396 9.25 38.71 35.43
CA TRP A 396 9.06 38.55 36.87
C TRP A 396 8.23 39.70 37.46
N TYR A 397 6.97 39.41 37.84
CA TYR A 397 6.04 40.41 38.36
C TYR A 397 5.20 39.88 39.55
N ASN A 398 5.06 40.69 40.60
CA ASN A 398 4.31 40.37 41.83
C ASN A 398 4.67 39.03 42.51
N GLY A 399 5.91 38.56 42.35
CA GLY A 399 6.42 37.35 43.02
C GLY A 399 6.26 36.06 42.22
N TYR A 400 5.93 36.15 40.93
CA TYR A 400 5.92 35.03 39.99
C TYR A 400 6.27 35.49 38.58
N TRP A 401 6.67 34.57 37.71
CA TRP A 401 6.83 34.82 36.29
C TRP A 401 5.46 34.90 35.59
N GLN A 402 5.30 35.81 34.64
CA GLN A 402 4.04 36.04 33.91
C GLN A 402 4.32 36.27 32.43
N SER A 403 3.52 35.68 31.55
CA SER A 403 3.56 36.02 30.12
C SER A 403 3.00 37.43 29.91
N THR A 404 3.78 38.30 29.26
CA THR A 404 3.42 39.68 28.91
C THR A 404 3.59 39.88 27.40
N ASP A 405 2.95 40.90 26.83
CA ASP A 405 3.22 41.34 25.45
C ASP A 405 4.42 42.31 25.36
N GLU A 406 5.14 42.52 26.48
CA GLU A 406 6.22 43.52 26.63
C GLU A 406 7.62 42.90 26.86
N GLY A 407 7.69 41.60 27.13
CA GLY A 407 8.94 40.88 27.43
C GLY A 407 9.91 40.71 26.24
N GLU A 408 11.00 39.96 26.45
CA GLU A 408 11.94 39.66 25.35
C GLU A 408 11.33 38.65 24.38
N GLN A 409 11.27 38.99 23.08
CA GLN A 409 10.86 38.05 22.03
C GLN A 409 11.89 36.92 21.87
N PHE A 410 11.40 35.68 21.80
CA PHE A 410 12.19 34.49 21.50
C PHE A 410 11.52 33.69 20.38
N THR A 411 12.35 33.06 19.53
CA THR A 411 11.89 32.19 18.44
C THR A 411 12.31 30.75 18.73
N GLU A 412 11.33 29.88 18.95
CA GLU A 412 11.53 28.43 18.97
C GLU A 412 11.70 27.90 17.53
N ALA A 413 12.70 27.03 17.36
CA ALA A 413 13.10 26.48 16.07
C ALA A 413 12.75 24.99 16.00
N TYR A 414 11.95 24.63 15.00
CA TYR A 414 11.66 23.25 14.62
C TYR A 414 12.62 22.78 13.53
N TYR A 415 12.74 21.46 13.40
CA TYR A 415 13.65 20.81 12.46
C TYR A 415 12.92 19.64 11.77
N ASP A 416 13.02 19.60 10.46
CA ASP A 416 12.35 18.61 9.60
C ASP A 416 13.37 17.59 9.07
N GLU A 417 12.91 16.37 8.84
CA GLU A 417 13.69 15.31 8.18
C GLU A 417 13.45 15.36 6.66
N VAL A 418 14.45 15.87 5.93
CA VAL A 418 14.37 16.09 4.49
C VAL A 418 15.13 15.00 3.74
N TYR A 419 14.47 14.39 2.76
CA TYR A 419 15.05 13.33 1.93
C TYR A 419 15.80 13.91 0.72
N TYR A 420 17.01 13.41 0.48
CA TYR A 420 17.96 13.87 -0.53
C TYR A 420 18.40 12.71 -1.43
N LEU A 421 18.57 12.99 -2.73
CA LEU A 421 19.26 12.11 -3.69
C LEU A 421 20.75 12.43 -3.67
N LYS A 422 21.58 11.45 -3.29
CA LYS A 422 23.04 11.52 -3.29
C LYS A 422 23.62 10.83 -4.53
N PHE A 423 24.24 11.60 -5.41
CA PHE A 423 24.80 11.13 -6.69
C PHE A 423 26.28 10.72 -6.58
N ASN A 424 26.83 10.24 -7.70
CA ASN A 424 28.18 9.65 -7.80
C ASN A 424 29.35 10.60 -7.44
N ASP A 425 29.14 11.90 -7.63
CA ASP A 425 30.07 12.99 -7.33
C ASP A 425 29.90 13.54 -5.90
N ASN A 426 28.97 12.97 -5.12
CA ASN A 426 28.47 13.46 -3.83
C ASN A 426 27.69 14.77 -3.91
N THR A 427 27.17 15.16 -5.08
CA THR A 427 26.07 16.14 -5.10
C THR A 427 24.85 15.55 -4.42
N GLU A 428 24.20 16.37 -3.60
CA GLU A 428 23.01 16.03 -2.83
C GLU A 428 21.92 17.04 -3.21
N VAL A 429 20.78 16.54 -3.69
CA VAL A 429 19.62 17.37 -4.09
C VAL A 429 18.38 16.86 -3.36
N ALA A 430 17.66 17.74 -2.66
CA ALA A 430 16.42 17.40 -1.97
C ALA A 430 15.44 16.78 -2.97
N MET A 431 14.80 15.66 -2.62
CA MET A 431 13.88 14.95 -3.50
C MET A 431 12.72 15.84 -3.96
N SER A 432 12.21 16.68 -3.05
CA SER A 432 11.21 17.70 -3.37
C SER A 432 11.65 18.59 -4.54
N VAL A 433 12.86 19.16 -4.49
CA VAL A 433 13.42 20.03 -5.54
C VAL A 433 13.79 19.27 -6.81
N TYR A 434 14.29 18.04 -6.70
CA TYR A 434 14.63 17.23 -7.86
C TYR A 434 13.39 16.88 -8.70
N PHE A 435 12.26 16.58 -8.05
CA PHE A 435 11.01 16.22 -8.70
C PHE A 435 10.01 17.38 -8.91
N SER A 436 10.24 18.60 -8.38
CA SER A 436 9.29 19.73 -8.44
C SER A 436 9.15 20.44 -9.80
N GLU A 437 9.93 20.06 -10.81
CA GLU A 437 9.86 20.62 -12.16
C GLU A 437 9.94 19.49 -13.19
N GLY A 438 9.28 19.61 -14.34
CA GLY A 438 9.33 18.64 -15.45
C GLY A 438 8.36 17.46 -15.25
N PHE A 439 8.18 17.03 -14.00
CA PHE A 439 7.18 16.04 -13.58
C PHE A 439 5.76 16.61 -13.48
N ASP A 440 5.55 17.92 -13.66
CA ASP A 440 4.22 18.57 -13.62
C ASP A 440 3.22 17.92 -14.57
N ASN A 441 3.65 17.71 -15.82
CA ASN A 441 2.89 17.03 -16.86
C ASN A 441 2.66 15.55 -16.54
N LEU A 442 3.53 14.92 -15.74
CA LEU A 442 3.37 13.55 -15.29
C LEU A 442 2.26 13.47 -14.23
N ASN A 443 2.28 14.38 -13.26
CA ASN A 443 1.28 14.46 -12.19
C ASN A 443 -0.13 14.69 -12.75
N THR A 444 -0.31 15.67 -13.65
CA THR A 444 -1.61 15.91 -14.29
C THR A 444 -2.09 14.69 -15.09
N LYS A 445 -1.21 13.99 -15.82
CA LYS A 445 -1.58 12.76 -16.55
C LYS A 445 -1.95 11.61 -15.62
N PHE A 446 -1.32 11.48 -14.45
CA PHE A 446 -1.72 10.51 -13.42
C PHE A 446 -3.10 10.82 -12.85
N GLU A 447 -3.39 12.09 -12.55
CA GLU A 447 -4.71 12.51 -12.09
C GLU A 447 -5.79 12.35 -13.17
N ASP A 448 -5.51 12.65 -14.44
CA ASP A 448 -6.40 12.39 -15.57
C ASP A 448 -6.60 10.88 -15.84
N PHE A 449 -5.60 10.05 -15.54
CA PHE A 449 -5.69 8.60 -15.56
C PHE A 449 -6.59 8.07 -14.45
N TYR A 450 -6.34 8.47 -13.21
CA TYR A 450 -7.12 8.10 -12.04
C TYR A 450 -8.57 8.59 -12.14
N THR A 451 -8.78 9.82 -12.61
CA THR A 451 -10.10 10.47 -12.69
C THR A 451 -10.98 9.88 -13.79
N SER A 452 -10.45 9.21 -14.82
CA SER A 452 -11.31 8.62 -15.86
C SER A 452 -12.18 7.47 -15.36
N PHE A 453 -11.72 6.68 -14.38
CA PHE A 453 -12.46 5.57 -13.78
C PHE A 453 -13.45 6.01 -12.68
N ASN A 454 -13.45 7.31 -12.32
CA ASN A 454 -14.26 7.85 -11.23
C ASN A 454 -15.60 8.50 -11.70
N LYS A 455 -15.97 8.34 -12.98
CA LYS A 455 -17.12 9.01 -13.62
C LYS A 455 -18.45 8.24 -13.44
#